data_AF-A0A094HB21-F1
#
_entry.id   AF-A0A094HB21-F1
#
_cell.length_a   1.000
_cell.length_b   1.000
_cell.length_c   1.000
_cell.angle_alpha   90.00
_cell.angle_beta   90.00
_cell.angle_gamma   90.00
#
_symmetry.space_group_name_H-M   'P 1'
#
loop_
_entity.id
_entity.type
_entity.pdbx_description
1 polymer ?
#
loop_
_entity_poly.entity_id
_entity_poly.type
_entity_poly.pdbx_seq_one_letter_code
_entity_poly.pdbx_strand_id
1 'polypeptide(L)'
;MAPQPSSSGEPTSEQKSAQLDLGISLSLFLWPALTLAVQNNWGGPSSSDKRDWFGGAISEYVTSSTEVDEEDVEAMLVQVMLDEFEVAVDDGSAGEVADDIIR
;
A
#
# COMPACT_ATOMS: atom_id res chain seq x y z
N MET A 1 21.78 -26.72 -33.31
CA MET A 1 20.40 -26.47 -32.86
C MET A 1 20.48 -25.46 -31.72
N ALA A 2 20.02 -24.23 -31.92
CA ALA A 2 19.98 -23.22 -30.87
C ALA A 2 18.91 -23.58 -29.81
N PRO A 3 19.10 -23.29 -28.52
CA PRO A 3 18.04 -23.44 -27.53
C PRO A 3 16.87 -22.50 -27.89
N GLN A 4 15.67 -23.07 -27.88
CA GLN A 4 14.40 -22.43 -28.25
C GLN A 4 13.99 -21.32 -27.27
N PRO A 5 13.15 -20.36 -27.70
CA PRO A 5 12.84 -19.15 -26.94
C PRO A 5 11.69 -19.33 -25.94
N SER A 6 11.82 -18.59 -24.83
CA SER A 6 10.79 -18.04 -23.93
C SER A 6 9.55 -18.89 -23.61
N SER A 7 9.56 -19.49 -22.41
CA SER A 7 8.31 -19.89 -21.74
C SER A 7 7.59 -18.63 -21.27
N SER A 8 6.42 -18.33 -21.83
CA SER A 8 5.44 -17.46 -21.18
C SER A 8 4.94 -18.18 -19.92
N GLY A 9 5.71 -18.07 -18.83
CA GLY A 9 5.41 -18.68 -17.54
C GLY A 9 4.55 -17.75 -16.71
N GLU A 10 3.57 -18.31 -16.01
CA GLU A 10 2.84 -17.60 -14.96
C GLU A 10 3.85 -16.97 -13.97
N PRO A 11 3.59 -15.74 -13.48
CA PRO A 11 4.49 -15.09 -12.55
C PRO A 11 4.67 -15.96 -11.29
N THR A 12 5.92 -16.11 -10.84
CA THR A 12 6.24 -16.81 -9.60
C THR A 12 5.61 -16.10 -8.40
N SER A 13 5.46 -16.80 -7.27
CA SER A 13 4.94 -16.18 -6.04
C SER A 13 5.76 -14.96 -5.60
N GLU A 14 7.09 -14.99 -5.81
CA GLU A 14 7.98 -13.85 -5.54
C GLU A 14 7.68 -12.66 -6.46
N GLN A 15 7.40 -12.90 -7.74
CA GLN A 15 7.02 -11.84 -8.68
C GLN A 15 5.65 -11.24 -8.34
N LYS A 16 4.69 -12.06 -7.89
CA LYS A 16 3.39 -11.60 -7.43
C LYS A 16 3.50 -10.72 -6.18
N SER A 17 4.31 -11.15 -5.21
CA SER A 17 4.58 -10.34 -4.00
C SER A 17 5.23 -9.01 -4.36
N ALA A 18 6.27 -9.02 -5.19
CA ALA A 18 6.95 -7.79 -5.61
C ALA A 18 6.03 -6.83 -6.37
N GLN A 19 5.08 -7.37 -7.15
CA GLN A 19 4.10 -6.56 -7.87
C GLN A 19 3.05 -5.96 -6.92
N LEU A 20 2.62 -6.70 -5.91
CA LEU A 20 1.76 -6.20 -4.84
C LEU A 20 2.46 -5.09 -4.04
N ASP A 21 3.69 -5.31 -3.60
CA ASP A 21 4.48 -4.33 -2.86
C ASP A 21 4.64 -3.02 -3.65
N LEU A 22 4.89 -3.14 -4.96
CA LEU A 22 4.96 -1.99 -5.85
C LEU A 22 3.61 -1.28 -5.98
N GLY A 23 2.52 -2.04 -6.11
CA GLY A 23 1.15 -1.50 -6.16
C GLY A 23 0.82 -0.68 -4.91
N ILE A 24 1.01 -1.27 -3.73
CA ILE A 24 0.80 -0.60 -2.44
C ILE A 24 1.65 0.66 -2.34
N SER A 25 2.94 0.56 -2.69
CA SER A 25 3.83 1.73 -2.65
C SER A 25 3.30 2.86 -3.52
N LEU A 26 2.91 2.57 -4.76
CA LEU A 26 2.37 3.57 -5.68
C LEU A 26 1.05 4.17 -5.18
N SER A 27 0.11 3.35 -4.69
CA SER A 27 -1.16 3.84 -4.14
C SER A 27 -0.94 4.80 -2.97
N LEU A 28 -0.07 4.46 -2.03
CA LEU A 28 0.29 5.34 -0.90
C LEU A 28 1.01 6.62 -1.34
N PHE A 29 1.90 6.53 -2.34
CA PHE A 29 2.62 7.69 -2.88
C PHE A 29 1.73 8.65 -3.67
N LEU A 30 0.67 8.13 -4.30
CA LEU A 30 -0.28 8.93 -5.08
C LEU A 30 -1.41 9.49 -4.22
N TRP A 31 -1.62 8.94 -3.02
CA TRP A 31 -2.61 9.45 -2.08
C TRP A 31 -2.24 10.86 -1.56
N PRO A 32 -3.02 11.90 -1.89
CA PRO A 32 -2.63 13.28 -1.56
C PRO A 32 -2.56 13.56 -0.06
N ALA A 33 -3.45 12.96 0.74
CA ALA A 33 -3.47 13.16 2.19
C ALA A 33 -2.16 12.71 2.84
N LEU A 34 -1.70 11.49 2.53
CA LEU A 34 -0.44 10.93 3.03
C LEU A 34 0.77 11.69 2.48
N THR A 35 0.75 12.04 1.19
CA THR A 35 1.84 12.80 0.57
C THR A 35 2.03 14.17 1.23
N LEU A 36 0.93 14.88 1.51
CA LEU A 36 0.99 16.16 2.22
C LEU A 36 1.45 15.98 3.68
N ALA A 37 1.00 14.93 4.36
CA ALA A 37 1.42 14.63 5.72
C ALA A 37 2.92 14.38 5.83
N VAL A 38 3.50 13.64 4.88
CA VAL A 38 4.94 13.40 4.80
C VAL A 38 5.68 14.72 4.50
N GLN A 39 5.26 15.47 3.48
CA GLN A 39 5.91 16.73 3.09
C GLN A 39 5.92 17.78 4.20
N ASN A 40 4.88 17.83 5.02
CA ASN A 40 4.76 18.78 6.13
C ASN A 40 5.25 18.22 7.47
N ASN A 41 5.81 17.00 7.50
CA ASN A 41 6.27 16.31 8.71
C ASN A 41 5.19 16.18 9.79
N TRP A 42 3.93 15.96 9.41
CA TRP A 42 2.84 15.76 10.38
C TRP A 42 3.01 14.45 11.16
N GLY A 43 3.69 13.45 10.59
CA GLY A 43 4.14 12.26 11.33
C GLY A 43 5.47 12.42 12.08
N GLY A 44 5.99 13.65 12.20
CA GLY A 44 7.31 13.95 12.75
C GLY A 44 8.46 13.81 11.75
N PRO A 45 9.73 13.91 12.20
CA PRO A 45 10.91 13.91 11.33
C PRO A 45 11.12 12.62 10.53
N SER A 46 10.49 11.52 10.95
CA SER A 46 10.56 10.21 10.32
C SER A 46 9.29 9.89 9.51
N SER A 47 8.53 10.90 9.08
CA SER A 47 7.29 10.72 8.32
C SER A 47 7.48 9.90 7.04
N SER A 48 8.60 10.06 6.34
CA SER A 48 8.94 9.23 5.18
C SER A 48 9.14 7.76 5.56
N ASP A 49 9.88 7.49 6.64
CA ASP A 49 10.10 6.12 7.12
C ASP A 49 8.78 5.48 7.57
N LYS A 50 7.87 6.26 8.16
CA LYS A 50 6.51 5.82 8.52
C LYS A 50 5.70 5.41 7.30
N ARG A 51 5.78 6.15 6.18
CA ARG A 51 5.10 5.75 4.94
C ARG A 51 5.65 4.42 4.43
N ASP A 52 6.97 4.23 4.48
CA ASP A 52 7.58 3.00 3.99
C ASP A 52 7.23 1.80 4.90
N TRP A 53 7.20 2.00 6.23
CA TRP A 53 6.66 1.03 7.19
C TRP A 53 5.19 0.69 6.90
N PHE A 54 4.38 1.70 6.62
CA PHE A 54 2.95 1.54 6.37
C PHE A 54 2.67 0.68 5.14
N GLY A 55 3.41 0.88 4.06
CA GLY A 55 3.31 0.00 2.88
C GLY A 55 3.65 -1.45 3.21
N GLY A 56 4.68 -1.68 4.04
CA GLY A 56 5.01 -3.02 4.52
C GLY A 56 3.92 -3.65 5.38
N ALA A 57 3.30 -2.87 6.27
CA ALA A 57 2.21 -3.34 7.13
C ALA A 57 0.97 -3.76 6.31
N ILE A 58 0.62 -2.98 5.28
CA ILE A 58 -0.48 -3.33 4.36
C ILE A 58 -0.13 -4.60 3.57
N SER A 59 1.10 -4.72 3.05
CA SER A 59 1.52 -5.92 2.30
C SER A 59 1.46 -7.18 3.17
N GLU A 60 1.95 -7.10 4.40
CA GLU A 60 1.85 -8.21 5.36
C GLU A 60 0.38 -8.56 5.66
N TYR A 61 -0.48 -7.56 5.85
CA TYR A 61 -1.90 -7.79 6.10
C TYR A 61 -2.61 -8.48 4.93
N VAL A 62 -2.38 -7.97 3.71
CA VAL A 62 -2.99 -8.48 2.47
C VAL A 62 -2.51 -9.91 2.17
N THR A 63 -1.24 -10.22 2.45
CA THR A 63 -0.67 -11.55 2.14
C THR A 63 -0.91 -12.59 3.23
N SER A 64 -1.15 -12.17 4.48
CA SER A 64 -1.36 -13.10 5.62
C SER A 64 -2.83 -13.49 5.82
N SER A 65 -3.77 -12.68 5.36
CA SER A 65 -5.20 -12.91 5.56
C SER A 65 -5.82 -13.69 4.40
N THR A 66 -6.67 -14.69 4.70
CA THR A 66 -7.36 -15.49 3.69
C THR A 66 -8.57 -14.78 3.07
N GLU A 67 -9.12 -13.79 3.78
CA GLU A 67 -10.24 -12.96 3.37
C GLU A 67 -9.85 -11.52 3.73
N VAL A 68 -9.22 -10.82 2.78
CA VAL A 68 -8.97 -9.37 2.90
C VAL A 68 -10.10 -8.68 2.18
N ASP A 69 -10.77 -7.79 2.89
CA ASP A 69 -11.83 -6.94 2.38
C ASP A 69 -11.33 -5.49 2.23
N GLU A 70 -11.95 -4.76 1.31
CA GLU A 70 -11.70 -3.34 1.07
C GLU A 70 -11.99 -2.51 2.34
N GLU A 71 -13.09 -2.77 3.05
CA GLU A 71 -13.47 -1.99 4.24
C GLU A 71 -12.42 -2.14 5.37
N ASP A 72 -11.83 -3.33 5.51
CA ASP A 72 -10.75 -3.59 6.47
C ASP A 72 -9.48 -2.80 6.14
N VAL A 73 -9.10 -2.74 4.85
CA VAL A 73 -7.94 -1.94 4.41
C VAL A 73 -8.24 -0.45 4.54
N GLU A 74 -9.43 0.01 4.20
CA GLU A 74 -9.84 1.40 4.41
C GLU A 74 -9.76 1.79 5.90
N ALA A 75 -10.28 0.95 6.80
CA ALA A 75 -10.22 1.19 8.24
C ALA A 75 -8.78 1.28 8.74
N MET A 76 -7.89 0.40 8.25
CA MET A 76 -6.46 0.47 8.53
C MET A 76 -5.85 1.77 8.00
N LEU A 77 -6.22 2.19 6.78
CA LEU A 77 -5.71 3.40 6.15
C LEU A 77 -6.05 4.64 6.97
N VAL A 78 -7.32 4.77 7.36
CA VAL A 78 -7.83 5.88 8.18
C VAL A 78 -7.19 5.88 9.56
N GLN A 79 -7.10 4.72 10.21
CA GLN A 79 -6.54 4.62 11.56
C GLN A 79 -5.07 5.04 11.58
N VAL A 80 -4.25 4.57 10.64
CA VAL A 80 -2.83 4.94 10.58
C VAL A 80 -2.65 6.42 10.25
N MET A 81 -3.46 6.99 9.35
CA MET A 81 -3.40 8.44 9.08
C MET A 81 -3.70 9.26 10.34
N LEU A 82 -4.62 8.81 11.18
CA LEU A 82 -4.93 9.47 12.44
C LEU A 82 -3.81 9.29 13.47
N ASP A 83 -3.39 8.06 13.73
CA ASP A 83 -2.48 7.71 14.81
C ASP A 83 -1.03 8.14 14.52
N GLU A 84 -0.56 7.93 13.29
CA GLU A 84 0.85 8.13 12.92
C GLU A 84 1.14 9.48 12.26
N PHE A 85 0.12 10.10 11.66
CA PHE A 85 0.28 11.36 10.91
C PHE A 85 -0.58 12.51 11.43
N GLU A 86 -1.39 12.30 12.47
CA GLU A 86 -2.31 13.31 13.04
C GLU A 86 -3.30 13.89 12.01
N VAL A 87 -3.66 13.10 10.99
CA VAL A 87 -4.60 13.49 9.93
C VAL A 87 -5.89 12.71 10.04
N ALA A 88 -7.00 13.42 10.25
CA ALA A 88 -8.33 12.85 10.08
C ALA A 88 -8.69 12.86 8.58
N VAL A 89 -8.89 11.68 7.99
CA VAL A 89 -9.37 11.51 6.61
C VAL A 89 -10.87 11.23 6.64
N ASP A 90 -11.67 12.08 6.00
CA ASP A 90 -13.14 12.00 5.92
C ASP A 90 -13.66 12.48 4.54
N ASP A 91 -12.82 12.39 3.51
CA ASP A 91 -13.13 12.82 2.14
C ASP A 91 -13.41 11.64 1.19
N GLY A 92 -13.44 10.41 1.71
CA GLY A 92 -13.65 9.18 0.94
C GLY A 92 -12.41 8.67 0.21
N SER A 93 -11.27 9.38 0.26
CA SER A 93 -10.07 8.97 -0.48
C SER A 93 -9.40 7.71 0.08
N ALA A 94 -9.64 7.38 1.35
CA ALA A 94 -9.11 6.15 1.94
C ALA A 94 -9.73 4.89 1.30
N GLY A 95 -11.05 4.88 1.06
CA GLY A 95 -11.73 3.80 0.35
C GLY A 95 -11.24 3.65 -1.09
N GLU A 96 -11.07 4.76 -1.83
CA GLU A 96 -10.52 4.71 -3.20
C GLU A 96 -9.11 4.09 -3.23
N VAL A 97 -8.26 4.43 -2.26
CA VAL A 97 -6.91 3.85 -2.13
C VAL A 97 -6.97 2.37 -1.72
N ALA A 98 -7.93 1.98 -0.89
CA ALA A 98 -8.14 0.58 -0.52
C ALA A 98 -8.56 -0.28 -1.73
N ASP A 99 -9.52 0.19 -2.55
CA ASP A 99 -9.91 -0.48 -3.80
C ASP A 99 -8.71 -0.66 -4.73
N ASP A 100 -7.89 0.38 -4.91
CA ASP A 100 -6.68 0.33 -5.73
C ASP A 100 -5.62 -0.68 -5.22
N ILE A 101 -5.58 -0.94 -3.90
CA ILE A 101 -4.64 -1.89 -3.28
C ILE A 101 -5.12 -3.34 -3.44
N ILE A 102 -6.42 -3.59 -3.37
CA ILE A 102 -7.00 -4.95 -3.37
C ILE A 102 -7.18 -5.51 -4.79
N ARG A 103 -7.21 -4.64 -5.79
CA ARG A 103 -7.50 -4.98 -7.20
C ARG A 103 -6.39 -5.74 -7.95
#